data_AF-W4RHZ3-F1
#
_entry.id   AF-W4RHZ3-F1
#
_cell.length_a   1.000
_cell.length_b   1.000
_cell.length_c   1.000
_cell.angle_alpha   90.00
_cell.angle_beta   90.00
_cell.angle_gamma   90.00
#
_symmetry.space_group_name_H-M   'P 1'
#
loop_
_entity.id
_entity.type
_entity.pdbx_description
1 polymer ?
#
loop_
_entity_poly.entity_id
_entity_poly.type
_entity_poly.pdbx_seq_one_letter_code
_entity_poly.pdbx_strand_id
1 'polypeptide(L)' 'MDVRRNNQEPLDYLQVFHLQRIGDMQMITNKQEQPPMEMVVRLKLKKSQPIDTTIWIIDDGSHCTMLFPNDY' A
#
# COMPACT_ATOMS: atom_id res chain seq x y z
N MET A 1 -10.33 -3.84 -7.24
CA MET A 1 -9.85 -2.93 -8.30
C MET A 1 -9.54 -1.60 -7.64
N ASP A 2 -8.32 -1.07 -7.77
CA ASP A 2 -7.97 0.26 -7.25
C ASP A 2 -8.76 1.32 -8.02
N VAL A 3 -9.53 2.15 -7.32
CA VAL A 3 -10.40 3.18 -7.92
C VAL A 3 -9.58 4.18 -8.75
N ARG A 4 -8.33 4.42 -8.35
CA ARG A 4 -7.41 5.34 -9.02
C ARG A 4 -6.97 4.84 -10.39
N ARG A 5 -6.69 3.53 -10.49
CA ARG A 5 -6.39 2.86 -11.76
C ARG A 5 -7.58 2.94 -12.72
N ASN A 6 -8.80 2.84 -12.20
CA ASN A 6 -10.02 2.99 -13.00
C ASN A 6 -10.29 4.45 -13.41
N ASN A 7 -9.88 5.41 -12.58
CA ASN A 7 -9.99 6.84 -12.85
C ASN A 7 -8.84 7.40 -13.71
N GLN A 8 -7.94 6.54 -14.21
CA GLN A 8 -6.75 6.93 -14.99
C GLN A 8 -5.85 7.93 -14.26
N GLU A 9 -5.83 7.89 -12.93
CA GLU A 9 -4.88 8.69 -12.17
C GLU A 9 -3.45 8.20 -12.42
N PRO A 10 -2.46 9.11 -12.45
CA PRO A 10 -1.09 8.70 -12.69
C PRO A 10 -0.59 7.93 -11.46
N LEU A 11 -0.37 6.63 -11.64
CA LEU A 11 0.21 5.76 -10.63
C LEU A 11 1.69 5.60 -10.94
N ASP A 12 2.50 5.75 -9.90
CA ASP A 12 3.92 5.45 -9.98
C ASP A 12 4.14 3.93 -10.13
N TYR A 13 5.26 3.57 -10.73
CA TYR A 13 5.75 2.19 -10.86
C TYR A 13 5.89 1.51 -9.50
N LEU A 14 6.28 2.28 -8.47
CA LEU A 14 6.45 1.82 -7.11
C LEU A 14 5.37 2.41 -6.19
N GLN A 15 4.61 1.52 -5.55
CA GLN A 15 3.64 1.85 -4.52
C GLN A 15 4.12 1.28 -3.19
N VAL A 16 4.35 2.16 -2.22
CA VAL A 16 4.81 1.76 -0.89
C VAL A 16 3.63 1.73 0.07
N PHE A 17 3.38 0.58 0.69
CA PHE A 17 2.36 0.42 1.72
C PHE A 17 3.03 0.19 3.07
N HIS A 18 2.86 1.15 3.97
CA HIS A 18 3.32 1.03 5.34
C HIS A 18 2.15 0.65 6.25
N LEU A 19 2.21 -0.55 6.80
CA LEU A 19 1.22 -1.11 7.71
C LEU A 19 1.72 -0.91 9.13
N GLN A 20 0.94 -0.21 9.95
CA GLN A 20 1.24 0.04 11.35
C GLN A 20 0.06 -0.36 12.24
N ARG A 21 0.35 -1.03 13.36
CA ARG A 21 -0.62 -1.31 14.40
C ARG A 21 -0.86 -0.06 15.23
N ILE A 22 -2.12 0.34 15.38
CA ILE A 22 -2.56 1.40 16.29
C ILE A 22 -3.61 0.81 17.22
N GLY A 23 -3.17 0.29 18.37
CA GLY A 23 -4.03 -0.49 19.27
C GLY A 23 -4.61 -1.72 18.55
N ASP A 24 -5.94 -1.82 18.51
CA ASP A 24 -6.68 -2.89 17.81
C ASP A 24 -6.95 -2.58 16.33
N MET A 25 -6.42 -1.47 15.81
CA MET A 25 -6.61 -1.04 14.44
C MET A 25 -5.35 -1.24 13.62
N GLN A 26 -5.55 -1.52 12.33
CA GLN A 26 -4.53 -1.44 11.32
C GLN A 26 -4.59 -0.04 10.68
N MET A 27 -3.49 0.69 10.75
CA MET A 27 -3.24 1.82 9.87
C MET A 27 -2.46 1.34 8.66
N ILE A 28 -2.88 1.78 7.48
CA ILE A 28 -2.23 1.50 6.20
C ILE A 28 -1.98 2.84 5.53
N THR A 29 -0.72 3.15 5.30
CA THR A 29 -0.29 4.36 4.61
C THR A 29 0.26 3.95 3.25
N ASN A 30 -0.44 4.28 2.17
CA ASN A 30 0.03 4.13 0.80
C ASN A 30 0.73 5.43 0.37
N LYS A 31 1.93 5.31 -0.20
CA LYS A 31 2.70 6.43 -0.76
C LYS A 31 3.24 6.07 -2.14
N GLN A 32 3.36 7.08 -2.99
CA GLN A 32 4.06 7.02 -4.28
C GLN A 32 4.87 8.30 -4.49
N GLU A 33 5.94 8.25 -5.28
CA GLU A 33 6.85 9.37 -5.47
C GLU A 33 6.43 10.27 -6.63
N GLN A 34 5.99 9.71 -7.77
CA GLN A 34 5.57 10.48 -8.93
C GLN A 34 4.25 10.00 -9.56
N PRO A 35 3.20 10.85 -9.57
CA PRO A 35 3.07 12.11 -8.83
C PRO A 35 3.11 11.85 -7.31
N PRO A 36 3.65 12.78 -6.50
CA PRO A 36 3.68 12.58 -5.05
C PRO A 36 2.26 12.45 -4.50
N MET A 37 1.98 11.33 -3.84
CA MET A 37 0.68 11.08 -3.25
C MET A 37 0.82 10.23 -1.99
N GLU A 38 -0.03 10.53 -1.01
CA GLU A 38 -0.12 9.81 0.23
C GLU A 38 -1.59 9.59 0.59
N MET A 39 -1.94 8.35 0.93
CA MET A 39 -3.26 7.97 1.40
C MET A 39 -3.14 7.17 2.68
N VAL A 40 -3.89 7.56 3.70
CA VAL A 40 -3.93 6.86 4.99
C VAL A 40 -5.31 6.27 5.19
N VAL A 41 -5.35 4.97 5.45
CA VAL A 41 -6.57 4.22 5.75
C VAL A 41 -6.44 3.58 7.13
N ARG A 42 -7.48 3.69 7.95
CA ARG A 42 -7.53 3.05 9.28
C ARG A 42 -8.68 2.06 9.31
N LEU A 43 -8.37 0.82 9.63
CA LEU A 43 -9.31 -0.30 9.59
C LEU A 43 -9.28 -1.03 10.93
N LYS A 44 -10.45 -1.31 11.50
CA LYS A 44 -10.56 -2.24 12.63
C LYS A 44 -10.62 -3.67 12.12
N LEU A 45 -9.62 -4.47 12.44
CA LEU A 45 -9.59 -5.86 12.02
C LEU A 45 -10.51 -6.69 12.92
N LYS A 46 -11.42 -7.47 12.31
CA LYS A 46 -12.41 -8.29 13.05
C LYS A 46 -11.93 -9.73 13.31
N LYS A 47 -11.07 -10.27 12.45
CA LYS A 47 -10.65 -11.68 12.46
C LYS A 47 -9.14 -11.88 12.41
N SER A 48 -8.38 -10.80 12.31
CA SER A 48 -6.93 -10.81 12.16
C SER A 48 -6.32 -9.81 13.13
N GLN A 49 -5.08 -10.05 13.55
CA GLN A 49 -4.34 -9.08 14.34
C GLN A 49 -3.69 -8.04 13.41
N PRO A 50 -3.60 -6.76 13.80
CA PRO A 50 -2.87 -5.78 13.01
C PRO A 50 -1.39 -6.15 12.95
N ILE A 51 -0.73 -5.82 11.86
CA ILE A 51 0.68 -6.11 11.63
C ILE A 51 1.45 -4.82 11.41
N ASP A 52 2.73 -4.87 11.77
CA ASP A 52 3.71 -3.82 11.52
C ASP A 52 4.65 -4.31 10.43
N THR A 53 4.46 -3.82 9.20
CA THR A 53 5.29 -4.21 8.06
C THR A 53 5.24 -3.15 6.97
N THR A 54 6.19 -3.21 6.06
CA THR A 54 6.14 -2.42 4.83
C THR A 54 6.05 -3.39 3.67
N ILE A 55 5.22 -3.07 2.69
CA ILE A 55 5.01 -3.86 1.48
C ILE A 55 5.24 -2.93 0.31
N TRP A 56 6.04 -3.36 -0.65
CA TRP A 56 6.24 -2.67 -1.91
C TRP A 56 5.44 -3.39 -2.98
N ILE A 57 4.69 -2.61 -3.75
CA ILE A 57 4.01 -3.10 -4.94
C ILE A 57 4.68 -2.44 -6.12
N ILE A 58 5.25 -3.28 -6.97
CA ILE A 58 5.86 -2.88 -8.23
C ILE A 58 4.87 -3.24 -9.34
N ASP A 59 4.40 -2.26 -10.09
CA ASP A 59 3.52 -2.46 -11.25
C ASP A 59 4.22 -1.96 -12.51
N ASP A 60 4.67 -2.88 -13.37
CA ASP A 60 5.34 -2.56 -14.64
C ASP A 60 4.34 -2.36 -15.80
N GLY A 61 3.03 -2.36 -15.50
CA GLY A 61 1.94 -2.28 -16.47
C GLY A 61 1.51 -3.63 -17.05
N SER A 62 2.35 -4.66 -16.95
CA SER A 62 2.07 -6.04 -17.39
C SER A 62 1.91 -7.01 -16.21
N HIS A 63 2.67 -6.81 -15.14
CA HIS A 63 2.71 -7.66 -13.96
C HIS A 63 2.78 -6.79 -12.70
N CYS A 64 2.04 -7.20 -11.68
CA CYS A 64 2.12 -6.62 -10.36
C CYS A 64 2.88 -7.58 -9.44
N THR A 65 3.99 -7.13 -8.86
CA THR A 65 4.78 -7.89 -7.90
C THR A 65 4.66 -7.27 -6.53
N MET A 66 4.39 -8.09 -5.51
CA MET A 66 4.34 -7.68 -4.11
C MET A 66 5.57 -8.22 -3.39
N LEU A 67 6.34 -7.35 -2.74
CA LEU A 67 7.60 -7.68 -2.08
C LEU A 67 7.64 -7.06 -0.69
N PHE A 68 8.30 -7.74 0.26
CA PHE A 68 8.75 -7.08 1.47
C PHE A 68 10.07 -6.34 1.18
N PRO A 69 10.34 -5.19 1.81
CA PRO A 69 11.60 -4.47 1.62
C PRO A 69 12.84 -5.29 1.96
N ASN A 70 12.68 -6.32 2.80
CA ASN A 70 13.76 -7.23 3.18
C ASN A 70 14.06 -8.31 2.14
N ASP A 71 13.18 -8.50 1.14
CA ASP A 71 13.36 -9.48 0.07
C ASP A 71 14.05 -8.87 -1.18
N TYR A 72 14.46 -7.60 -1.10
CA TYR A 72 15.21 -6.87 -2.12
C TYR A 72 16.68 -6.72 -1.71
#